data_AF-A0A8H7QHA8-F1
#
_entry.id   AF-A0A8H7QHA8-F1
#
_cell.length_a   1.000
_cell.length_b   1.000
_cell.length_c   1.000
_cell.angle_alpha   90.00
_cell.angle_beta   90.00
_cell.angle_gamma   90.00
#
_symmetry.space_group_name_H-M   'P 1'
#
loop_
_entity.id
_entity.type
_entity.pdbx_description
1 polymer ?
#
loop_
_entity_poly.entity_id
_entity_poly.type
_entity_poly.pdbx_seq_one_letter_code
_entity_poly.pdbx_strand_id
1 'polypeptide(L)'
;MVSRTKLENIYGLVFNLINLSLYILAAVASMMKAIVEYYNVSQVLTCVYAFVLSLLLAVMELIKFDIVSYYFRFLTLYRGRASLLILLGSIILSSNAHSFLLATGILNLVFGAIYIILSFIPTTPIPKPVNENWQNWKEYSAEGLDLERPTRNEDILDNASKLKMSMLEKPQHGKVNSV
;
A
#
# COMPACT_ATOMS: atom_id res chain seq x y z
N MET A 1 0.44 4.11 23.38
CA MET A 1 -0.95 3.85 22.95
C MET A 1 -1.02 4.07 21.44
N VAL A 2 -1.28 3.04 20.65
CA VAL A 2 -1.45 3.18 19.19
C VAL A 2 -2.83 3.84 18.96
N SER A 3 -2.88 4.97 18.24
CA SER A 3 -4.15 5.61 17.93
C SER A 3 -4.96 4.73 16.96
N ARG A 4 -6.29 4.71 17.10
CA ARG A 4 -7.19 3.94 16.22
C ARG A 4 -6.94 4.26 14.73
N THR A 5 -6.63 5.52 14.43
CA THR A 5 -6.31 6.00 13.08
C THR A 5 -5.03 5.39 12.50
N LYS A 6 -3.99 5.17 13.33
CA LYS A 6 -2.77 4.46 12.89
C LYS A 6 -3.07 3.02 12.53
N LEU A 7 -3.91 2.34 13.31
CA LEU A 7 -4.34 0.97 13.00
C LEU A 7 -5.14 0.90 11.70
N GLU A 8 -6.10 1.82 11.49
CA GLU A 8 -6.91 1.87 10.27
C GLU A 8 -6.07 2.01 8.99
N ASN A 9 -5.05 2.87 9.01
CA ASN A 9 -4.16 3.03 7.86
C ASN A 9 -3.29 1.80 7.59
N ILE A 10 -2.79 1.16 8.65
CA ILE A 10 -2.04 -0.10 8.53
C ILE A 10 -2.92 -1.19 7.94
N TYR A 11 -4.15 -1.35 8.44
CA TYR A 11 -5.11 -2.31 7.88
C TYR A 11 -5.42 -2.00 6.42
N GLY A 12 -5.64 -0.74 6.07
CA GLY A 12 -5.85 -0.32 4.68
C GLY A 12 -4.70 -0.70 3.75
N LEU A 13 -3.45 -0.50 4.20
CA LEU A 13 -2.26 -0.88 3.44
C LEU A 13 -2.14 -2.39 3.24
N VAL A 14 -2.44 -3.17 4.29
CA VAL A 14 -2.46 -4.64 4.23
C VAL A 14 -3.53 -5.14 3.26
N PHE A 15 -4.76 -4.61 3.34
CA PHE A 15 -5.83 -4.99 2.42
C PHE A 15 -5.50 -4.65 0.96
N ASN A 16 -4.86 -3.51 0.72
CA ASN A 16 -4.44 -3.14 -0.62
C ASN A 16 -3.32 -4.05 -1.14
N LEU A 17 -2.36 -4.43 -0.28
CA LEU A 17 -1.31 -5.38 -0.64
C LEU A 17 -1.89 -6.76 -0.99
N ILE A 18 -2.87 -7.22 -0.21
CA ILE A 18 -3.60 -8.47 -0.49
C ILE A 18 -4.29 -8.35 -1.86
N ASN A 19 -5.08 -7.30 -2.09
CA ASN A 19 -5.77 -7.09 -3.37
C ASN A 19 -4.79 -7.07 -4.55
N LEU A 20 -3.71 -6.30 -4.44
CA LEU A 20 -2.67 -6.21 -5.47
C LEU A 20 -2.08 -7.60 -5.77
N SER A 21 -1.77 -8.37 -4.72
CA SER A 21 -1.23 -9.73 -4.86
C SER A 21 -2.23 -10.66 -5.55
N LEU A 22 -3.51 -10.59 -5.18
CA LEU A 22 -4.59 -11.37 -5.80
C LEU A 22 -4.75 -11.04 -7.29
N TYR A 23 -4.72 -9.76 -7.66
CA TYR A 23 -4.84 -9.34 -9.05
C TYR A 23 -3.65 -9.76 -9.90
N ILE A 24 -2.43 -9.65 -9.38
CA ILE A 24 -1.22 -10.14 -10.08
C ILE A 24 -1.26 -11.67 -10.24
N LEU A 25 -1.65 -12.40 -9.18
CA LEU A 25 -1.83 -13.85 -9.25
C LEU A 25 -2.90 -14.23 -10.28
N ALA A 26 -4.00 -13.50 -10.33
CA ALA A 26 -5.06 -13.71 -11.31
C ALA A 26 -4.58 -13.44 -12.75
N ALA A 27 -3.75 -12.43 -12.95
CA ALA A 27 -3.12 -12.14 -14.25
C ALA A 27 -2.23 -13.31 -14.71
N VAL A 28 -1.33 -13.77 -13.83
CA VAL A 28 -0.44 -14.90 -14.15
C VAL A 28 -1.24 -16.17 -14.41
N ALA A 29 -2.24 -16.48 -13.59
CA ALA A 29 -3.06 -17.68 -13.73
C ALA A 29 -3.92 -17.66 -15.00
N SER A 30 -4.51 -16.51 -15.36
CA SER A 30 -5.27 -16.37 -16.61
C SER A 30 -4.38 -16.52 -17.85
N MET A 31 -3.15 -15.99 -17.83
CA MET A 31 -2.18 -16.19 -18.91
C MET A 31 -1.74 -17.65 -19.02
N MET A 32 -1.47 -18.33 -17.89
CA MET A 32 -1.17 -19.76 -17.88
C MET A 32 -2.33 -20.59 -18.43
N LYS A 33 -3.57 -20.30 -18.01
CA LYS A 33 -4.76 -20.99 -18.49
C LYS A 33 -4.95 -20.85 -20.00
N ALA A 34 -4.70 -19.64 -20.56
CA ALA A 34 -4.78 -19.41 -22.00
C ALA A 34 -3.79 -20.27 -22.81
N ILE A 35 -2.59 -20.52 -22.26
CA ILE A 35 -1.54 -21.31 -22.92
C ILE A 35 -1.84 -22.81 -22.82
N VAL A 36 -2.32 -23.28 -21.67
CA VAL A 36 -2.61 -24.70 -21.44
C VAL A 36 -3.87 -25.15 -22.16
N GLU A 37 -4.93 -24.34 -22.13
CA GLU A 37 -6.27 -24.71 -22.58
C GLU A 37 -6.67 -23.98 -23.86
N TYR A 38 -5.87 -24.15 -24.91
CA TYR A 38 -6.04 -23.50 -26.20
C TYR A 38 -7.08 -24.17 -27.12
N TYR A 39 -7.75 -25.23 -26.66
CA TYR A 39 -8.67 -26.04 -27.49
C TYR A 39 -9.89 -25.27 -28.00
N ASN A 40 -10.35 -24.26 -27.25
CA ASN A 40 -11.52 -23.47 -27.60
C ASN A 40 -11.18 -21.97 -27.67
N VAL A 41 -11.45 -21.34 -28.82
CA VAL A 41 -11.23 -19.90 -29.03
C VAL A 41 -11.96 -19.05 -27.99
N SER A 42 -13.19 -19.44 -27.63
CA SER A 42 -13.98 -18.75 -26.59
C SER A 42 -13.29 -18.74 -25.22
N GLN A 43 -12.64 -19.84 -24.85
CA GLN A 43 -11.94 -19.99 -23.58
C GLN A 43 -10.67 -19.14 -23.55
N VAL A 44 -9.89 -19.18 -24.64
CA VAL A 44 -8.72 -18.32 -24.81
C VAL A 44 -9.11 -16.85 -24.73
N LEU A 45 -10.17 -16.44 -25.43
CA LEU A 45 -10.67 -15.07 -25.41
C LEU A 45 -11.09 -14.63 -23.99
N THR A 46 -11.79 -15.51 -23.27
CA THR A 46 -12.19 -15.25 -21.88
C THR A 46 -10.97 -15.09 -20.96
N CYS A 47 -9.91 -15.87 -21.17
CA CYS A 47 -8.67 -15.73 -20.41
C CYS A 47 -7.94 -14.42 -20.72
N VAL A 48 -7.92 -13.98 -21.99
CA VAL A 48 -7.35 -12.67 -22.38
C VAL A 48 -8.10 -11.52 -21.72
N TYR A 49 -9.44 -11.57 -21.71
CA TYR A 49 -10.24 -10.56 -21.01
C TYR A 49 -9.98 -10.58 -19.50
N ALA A 50 -9.88 -11.75 -18.87
CA ALA A 50 -9.55 -11.86 -17.46
C ALA A 50 -8.16 -11.29 -17.14
N PHE A 51 -7.17 -11.53 -18.01
CA PHE A 51 -5.83 -10.98 -17.89
C PHE A 51 -5.86 -9.44 -17.92
N VAL A 52 -6.45 -8.85 -18.96
CA VAL A 52 -6.56 -7.39 -19.10
C VAL A 52 -7.33 -6.78 -17.92
N LEU A 53 -8.45 -7.41 -17.51
CA LEU A 53 -9.24 -6.97 -16.38
C LEU A 53 -8.42 -6.99 -15.08
N SER A 54 -7.68 -8.06 -14.81
CA SER A 54 -6.84 -8.18 -13.61
C SER A 54 -5.72 -7.14 -13.55
N LEU A 55 -5.08 -6.83 -14.69
CA LEU A 55 -4.09 -5.76 -14.78
C LEU A 55 -4.71 -4.38 -14.55
N LEU A 56 -5.88 -4.13 -15.14
CA LEU A 56 -6.60 -2.88 -14.92
C LEU A 56 -6.94 -2.70 -13.44
N LEU A 57 -7.42 -3.74 -12.78
CA LEU A 57 -7.72 -3.71 -11.34
C LEU A 57 -6.46 -3.49 -10.48
N ALA A 58 -5.32 -4.09 -10.85
CA ALA A 58 -4.05 -3.84 -10.19
C ALA A 58 -3.62 -2.38 -10.31
N VAL A 59 -3.72 -1.78 -11.51
CA VAL A 59 -3.40 -0.37 -11.74
C VAL A 59 -4.36 0.56 -10.97
N MET A 60 -5.64 0.22 -10.94
CA MET A 60 -6.67 0.94 -10.18
C MET A 60 -6.44 0.91 -8.67
N GLU A 61 -5.79 -0.14 -8.16
CA GLU A 61 -5.44 -0.23 -6.74
C GLU A 61 -4.23 0.64 -6.38
N LEU A 62 -3.29 0.79 -7.33
CA LEU A 62 -2.10 1.63 -7.18
C LEU A 62 -2.41 3.12 -7.31
N ILE A 63 -3.21 3.49 -8.30
CA ILE A 63 -3.46 4.88 -8.69
C ILE A 63 -4.95 5.19 -8.58
N LYS A 64 -5.26 6.32 -7.95
CA LYS A 64 -6.63 6.86 -7.94
C LYS A 64 -6.94 7.51 -9.28
N PHE A 65 -8.03 7.08 -9.89
CA PHE A 65 -8.62 7.75 -11.05
C PHE A 65 -9.97 8.33 -10.68
N ASP A 66 -10.11 9.65 -10.78
CA ASP A 66 -11.34 10.35 -10.42
C ASP A 66 -12.51 9.94 -11.33
N ILE A 67 -12.24 9.72 -12.62
CA ILE A 67 -13.22 9.23 -13.61
C ILE A 67 -13.79 7.88 -13.16
N VAL A 68 -12.94 6.95 -12.70
CA VAL A 68 -13.38 5.61 -12.30
C VAL A 68 -14.13 5.68 -10.97
N SER A 69 -13.72 6.55 -10.05
CA SER A 69 -14.48 6.78 -8.82
C SER A 69 -15.88 7.35 -9.10
N TYR A 70 -16.00 8.23 -10.11
CA TYR A 70 -17.25 8.86 -10.49
C TYR A 70 -18.20 7.93 -11.24
N TYR A 71 -17.74 7.29 -12.32
CA TYR A 71 -18.58 6.43 -13.17
C TYR A 71 -18.67 4.99 -12.68
N PHE A 72 -17.61 4.46 -12.07
CA PHE A 72 -17.50 3.08 -11.63
C PHE A 72 -17.33 2.99 -10.12
N ARG A 73 -18.13 3.76 -9.38
CA ARG A 73 -18.13 3.76 -7.91
C ARG A 73 -18.22 2.35 -7.32
N PHE A 74 -18.93 1.43 -7.98
CA PHE A 74 -18.99 0.01 -7.61
C PHE A 74 -17.61 -0.64 -7.42
N LEU A 75 -16.62 -0.35 -8.29
CA LEU A 75 -15.26 -0.92 -8.21
C LEU A 75 -14.49 -0.48 -6.95
N THR A 76 -14.85 0.67 -6.40
CA THR A 76 -14.22 1.20 -5.18
C THR A 76 -14.84 0.65 -3.89
N LEU A 77 -16.02 0.00 -3.97
CA LEU A 77 -16.71 -0.57 -2.82
C LEU A 77 -16.25 -2.01 -2.56
N TYR A 78 -16.28 -2.43 -1.29
CA TYR A 78 -16.02 -3.82 -0.88
C TYR A 78 -16.86 -4.82 -1.69
N ARG A 79 -18.15 -4.53 -1.94
CA ARG A 79 -19.03 -5.38 -2.75
C ARG A 79 -18.54 -5.57 -4.18
N GLY A 80 -18.09 -4.50 -4.82
CA GLY A 80 -17.63 -4.60 -6.21
C GLY A 80 -16.31 -5.34 -6.32
N ARG A 81 -15.36 -5.04 -5.44
CA ARG A 81 -14.10 -5.78 -5.34
C ARG A 81 -14.34 -7.26 -5.09
N ALA A 82 -15.25 -7.59 -4.18
CA ALA A 82 -15.64 -8.96 -3.89
C ALA A 82 -16.19 -9.67 -5.13
N SER A 83 -17.14 -9.04 -5.82
CA SER A 83 -17.76 -9.63 -7.01
C SER A 83 -16.75 -9.89 -8.14
N LEU A 84 -15.77 -9.01 -8.31
CA LEU A 84 -14.72 -9.16 -9.31
C LEU A 84 -13.72 -10.25 -8.94
N LEU A 85 -13.33 -10.36 -7.68
CA LEU A 85 -12.47 -11.45 -7.20
C LEU A 85 -13.15 -12.80 -7.36
N ILE A 86 -14.45 -12.89 -7.07
CA ILE A 86 -15.23 -14.11 -7.29
C ILE A 86 -15.29 -14.44 -8.78
N LEU A 87 -15.60 -13.45 -9.63
CA LEU A 87 -15.64 -13.63 -11.08
C LEU A 87 -14.28 -14.10 -11.64
N LEU A 88 -13.18 -13.46 -11.25
CA LEU A 88 -11.83 -13.85 -11.65
C LEU A 88 -11.49 -15.26 -11.16
N GLY A 89 -11.82 -15.57 -9.90
CA GLY A 89 -11.64 -16.89 -9.32
C GLY A 89 -12.39 -17.97 -10.09
N SER A 90 -13.65 -17.72 -10.46
CA SER A 90 -14.46 -18.64 -11.26
C SER A 90 -13.94 -18.82 -12.69
N ILE A 91 -13.42 -17.75 -13.32
CA ILE A 91 -12.83 -17.84 -14.67
C ILE A 91 -11.53 -18.63 -14.64
N ILE A 92 -10.69 -18.44 -13.62
CA ILE A 92 -9.38 -19.10 -13.50
C ILE A 92 -9.54 -20.56 -13.11
N LEU A 93 -10.54 -20.88 -12.28
CA LEU A 93 -10.79 -22.24 -11.82
C LEU A 93 -10.91 -23.18 -13.03
N SER A 94 -10.03 -24.18 -13.06
CA SER A 94 -10.02 -25.20 -14.10
C SER A 94 -9.82 -26.58 -13.51
N SER A 95 -9.98 -27.60 -14.35
CA SER A 95 -9.90 -29.01 -13.97
C SER A 95 -8.55 -29.34 -13.30
N ASN A 96 -8.55 -30.40 -12.49
CA ASN A 96 -7.53 -30.79 -11.52
C ASN A 96 -6.11 -31.05 -12.08
N ALA A 97 -5.86 -30.85 -13.37
CA ALA A 97 -4.56 -31.06 -14.00
C ALA A 97 -3.47 -30.10 -13.49
N HIS A 98 -3.84 -28.90 -13.03
CA HIS A 98 -2.88 -27.90 -12.55
C HIS A 98 -3.24 -27.37 -11.16
N SER A 99 -2.54 -27.88 -10.14
CA SER A 99 -2.70 -27.46 -8.74
C SER A 99 -2.56 -25.95 -8.54
N PHE A 100 -1.72 -25.28 -9.34
CA PHE A 100 -1.55 -23.84 -9.29
C PHE A 100 -2.83 -23.07 -9.67
N LEU A 101 -3.44 -23.40 -10.82
CA LEU A 101 -4.69 -22.75 -11.28
C LEU A 101 -5.83 -22.97 -10.29
N LEU A 102 -5.92 -24.19 -9.76
CA LEU A 102 -6.91 -24.54 -8.75
C LEU A 102 -6.70 -23.76 -7.45
N ALA A 103 -5.47 -23.69 -6.95
CA ALA A 103 -5.13 -22.94 -5.74
C ALA A 103 -5.43 -21.43 -5.91
N THR A 104 -5.00 -20.82 -7.02
CA THR A 104 -5.25 -19.39 -7.29
C THR A 104 -6.75 -19.10 -7.48
N GLY A 105 -7.50 -19.99 -8.13
CA GLY A 105 -8.95 -19.87 -8.28
C GLY A 105 -9.67 -19.91 -6.93
N ILE A 106 -9.37 -20.92 -6.11
CA ILE A 106 -9.94 -21.07 -4.76
C ILE A 106 -9.58 -19.88 -3.88
N LEU A 107 -8.32 -19.44 -3.91
CA LEU A 107 -7.86 -18.33 -3.09
C LEU A 107 -8.61 -17.02 -3.45
N ASN A 108 -8.78 -16.73 -4.74
CA ASN A 108 -9.60 -15.59 -5.18
C ASN A 108 -11.07 -15.71 -4.76
N LEU A 109 -11.66 -16.92 -4.79
CA LEU A 109 -13.03 -17.15 -4.31
C LEU A 109 -13.16 -16.96 -2.80
N VAL A 110 -12.20 -17.48 -2.02
CA VAL A 110 -12.20 -17.36 -0.55
C VAL A 110 -12.06 -15.90 -0.13
N PHE A 111 -11.09 -15.17 -0.71
CA PHE A 111 -10.97 -13.74 -0.44
C PHE A 111 -12.20 -12.99 -0.93
N GLY A 112 -12.70 -13.27 -2.13
CA GLY A 112 -13.97 -12.72 -2.61
C GLY A 112 -15.11 -12.88 -1.61
N ALA A 113 -15.29 -14.07 -1.02
CA ALA A 113 -16.28 -14.33 0.02
C ALA A 113 -16.01 -13.54 1.31
N ILE A 114 -14.76 -13.45 1.76
CA ILE A 114 -14.36 -12.63 2.92
C ILE A 114 -14.72 -11.15 2.68
N TYR A 115 -14.49 -10.62 1.47
CA TYR A 115 -14.85 -9.24 1.11
C TYR A 115 -16.38 -9.04 1.06
N ILE A 116 -17.15 -10.05 0.65
CA ILE A 116 -18.62 -10.02 0.78
C ILE A 116 -19.02 -9.91 2.25
N ILE A 117 -18.45 -10.73 3.14
CA ILE A 117 -18.75 -10.71 4.58
C ILE A 117 -18.39 -9.36 5.19
N LEU A 118 -17.19 -8.84 4.88
CA LEU A 118 -16.73 -7.51 5.31
C LEU A 118 -17.69 -6.40 4.88
N SER A 119 -18.31 -6.53 3.70
CA SER A 119 -19.29 -5.55 3.24
C SER A 119 -20.55 -5.47 4.13
N PHE A 120 -20.87 -6.47 4.93
CA PHE A 120 -22.00 -6.42 5.85
C PHE A 120 -21.63 -5.77 7.19
N ILE A 121 -20.34 -5.51 7.43
CA ILE A 121 -19.85 -4.89 8.66
C ILE A 121 -19.79 -3.37 8.46
N PRO A 122 -20.72 -2.59 9.05
CA PRO A 122 -20.83 -1.15 8.79
C PRO A 122 -19.67 -0.33 9.39
N THR A 123 -18.89 -0.91 10.30
CA THR A 123 -17.72 -0.28 10.92
C THR A 123 -16.44 -0.41 10.10
N THR A 124 -16.49 -1.02 8.91
CA THR A 124 -15.31 -1.15 8.04
C THR A 124 -15.02 0.17 7.30
N PRO A 125 -13.78 0.69 7.36
CA PRO A 125 -13.42 1.91 6.65
C PRO A 125 -13.44 1.65 5.14
N ILE A 126 -13.88 2.65 4.36
CA ILE A 126 -13.97 2.53 2.90
C ILE A 126 -12.56 2.23 2.32
N PRO A 127 -12.42 1.27 1.38
CA PRO A 127 -11.13 0.98 0.76
C PRO A 127 -10.60 2.23 0.05
N LYS A 128 -9.37 2.62 0.39
CA LYS A 128 -8.64 3.70 -0.28
C LYS A 128 -7.51 3.11 -1.12
N PRO A 129 -7.12 3.75 -2.23
CA PRO A 129 -6.00 3.28 -3.05
C PRO A 129 -4.68 3.31 -2.29
N VAL A 130 -3.69 2.54 -2.76
CA VAL A 130 -2.38 2.39 -2.11
C VAL A 130 -1.70 3.73 -1.88
N ASN A 131 -1.72 4.62 -2.87
CA ASN A 131 -1.04 5.92 -2.78
C ASN A 131 -1.55 6.77 -1.61
N GLU A 132 -2.87 6.84 -1.40
CA GLU A 132 -3.45 7.59 -0.28
C GLU A 132 -3.09 6.97 1.07
N ASN A 133 -3.19 5.64 1.19
CA ASN A 133 -2.82 4.94 2.43
C ASN A 133 -1.32 5.06 2.74
N TRP A 134 -0.47 5.07 1.71
CA TRP A 134 0.97 5.27 1.83
C TRP A 134 1.34 6.68 2.26
N GLN A 135 0.71 7.70 1.69
CA GLN A 135 0.89 9.09 2.11
C GLN A 135 0.51 9.29 3.57
N ASN A 136 -0.68 8.82 3.96
CA ASN A 136 -1.12 8.87 5.36
C ASN A 136 -0.11 8.19 6.29
N TRP A 137 0.35 6.98 5.94
CA TRP A 137 1.34 6.26 6.75
C TRP A 137 2.67 7.01 6.86
N LYS A 138 3.13 7.65 5.78
CA LYS A 138 4.36 8.45 5.77
C LYS A 138 4.25 9.66 6.69
N GLU A 139 3.12 10.37 6.67
CA GLU A 139 2.85 11.50 7.55
C GLU A 139 2.84 11.06 9.03
N TYR A 140 2.15 9.97 9.36
CA TYR A 140 2.13 9.43 10.72
C TYR A 140 3.48 8.89 11.21
N SER A 141 4.32 8.41 10.28
CA SER A 141 5.68 7.97 10.59
C SER A 141 6.61 9.16 10.85
N ALA A 142 6.37 10.28 10.17
CA ALA A 142 7.10 11.52 10.39
C ALA A 142 6.73 12.20 11.72
N GLU A 143 5.46 12.15 12.13
CA GLU A 143 5.00 12.67 13.44
C GLU A 143 5.64 11.95 14.65
N GLY A 144 6.08 10.69 14.48
CA GLY A 144 6.83 9.97 15.51
C GLY A 144 8.31 10.37 15.62
N LEU A 145 8.78 11.19 14.67
CA LEU A 145 10.14 11.68 14.55
C LEU A 145 10.21 13.21 14.81
N ASP A 146 9.24 13.76 15.53
CA ASP A 146 9.45 15.02 16.24
C ASP A 146 10.49 14.72 17.34
N LEU A 147 11.76 14.89 16.98
CA LEU A 147 12.87 15.06 17.92
C LEU A 147 12.39 16.00 19.02
N GLU A 148 12.63 15.63 20.29
CA GLU A 148 12.46 16.54 21.43
C GLU A 148 12.99 17.92 21.01
N ARG A 149 12.07 18.88 20.81
CA ARG A 149 12.49 20.28 20.81
C ARG A 149 13.24 20.43 22.13
N PRO A 150 14.48 20.91 22.14
CA PRO A 150 15.18 21.14 23.39
C PRO A 150 14.33 22.08 24.22
N THR A 151 13.61 21.53 25.20
CA THR A 151 13.07 22.27 26.33
C THR A 151 14.29 22.72 27.06
N ARG A 152 14.74 23.96 26.82
CA ARG A 152 15.45 24.82 27.77
C ARG A 152 16.04 26.04 27.04
N ASN A 153 15.32 27.16 27.15
CA ASN A 153 15.86 28.50 26.87
C ASN A 153 17.11 28.86 27.73
N GLU A 154 17.48 28.04 28.72
CA GLU A 154 18.65 28.27 29.58
C GLU A 154 19.98 27.81 28.95
N ASP A 155 19.99 26.80 28.07
CA ASP A 155 21.24 26.22 27.54
C ASP A 155 21.79 26.99 26.31
N ILE A 156 20.94 27.76 25.63
CA ILE A 156 21.36 28.59 24.48
C ILE A 156 22.10 29.85 24.96
N LEU A 157 21.69 30.42 26.10
CA LEU A 157 22.31 31.62 26.64
C LEU A 157 23.72 31.32 27.19
N ASP A 158 23.89 30.15 27.80
CA ASP A 158 25.16 29.74 28.41
C ASP A 158 26.22 29.38 27.36
N ASN A 159 25.80 28.79 26.23
CA ASN A 159 26.74 28.52 25.13
C ASN A 159 27.13 29.80 24.36
N ALA A 160 26.20 30.76 24.21
CA ALA A 160 26.49 32.03 23.56
C ALA A 160 27.43 32.93 24.39
N SER A 161 27.31 32.91 25.72
CA SER A 161 28.21 33.64 26.62
C SER A 161 29.62 33.00 26.64
N LYS A 162 29.70 31.66 26.65
CA LYS A 162 30.97 30.92 26.56
C LYS A 162 31.72 31.17 25.25
N LEU A 163 30.99 31.24 24.13
CA LEU A 163 31.57 31.54 22.81
C LEU A 163 32.05 32.99 22.71
N LYS A 164 31.37 33.95 23.35
CA LYS A 164 31.84 35.35 23.42
C LYS A 164 33.09 35.48 24.28
N MET A 165 33.17 34.76 25.41
CA MET A 165 34.34 34.77 26.29
C MET A 165 35.58 34.20 25.59
N SER A 166 35.43 33.11 24.80
CA SER A 166 36.56 32.51 24.07
C SER A 166 37.06 33.34 22.89
N MET A 167 36.25 34.27 22.36
CA MET A 167 36.69 35.22 21.32
C MET A 167 37.41 36.46 21.88
N LEU A 168 37.23 36.77 23.16
CA LEU A 168 37.90 37.89 23.84
C LEU A 168 39.30 37.54 24.33
N GLU A 169 39.59 36.25 24.51
CA GLU A 169 40.90 35.76 24.92
C GLU A 169 41.83 35.59 23.70
N LYS A 170 42.34 36.71 23.17
CA LYS A 170 43.49 36.67 22.25
C LYS A 170 44.74 36.24 23.02
N PRO A 171 45.48 35.21 22.59
CA PRO A 171 46.73 34.83 23.24
C PRO A 171 47.81 35.90 23.02
N GLN A 172 48.16 36.62 24.08
CA GLN A 172 49.39 37.42 24.16
C GLN A 172 50.54 36.48 24.54
N HIS A 173 51.24 35.92 23.55
CA HIS A 173 52.59 35.40 23.79
C HIS A 173 53.47 35.54 22.54
N GLY A 174 54.50 36.38 22.67
CA GLY A 174 55.50 36.59 21.62
C GLY A 174 56.48 37.72 21.91
N LYS A 175 57.10 37.76 23.10
CA LYS A 175 58.39 38.44 23.29
C LYS A 175 59.43 37.36 23.60
N VAL A 176 60.21 36.99 22.59
CA VAL A 176 61.45 36.22 22.76
C VAL A 176 62.59 37.23 22.81
N ASN A 177 63.32 37.22 23.93
CA ASN A 177 64.46 38.07 24.19
C ASN A 177 65.69 37.62 23.37
N SER A 178 66.43 38.60 22.88
CA SER A 178 67.80 38.48 22.37
C SER A 178 68.80 38.71 23.50
N VAL A 179 69.65 37.72 23.80
CA VAL A 179 71.09 37.86 24.10
C VAL A 179 71.77 36.57 23.66
#